data_AF-E9J0K0-F1
#
_entry.id   AF-E9J0K0-F1
#
_cell.length_a   1.000
_cell.length_b   1.000
_cell.length_c   1.000
_cell.angle_alpha   90.00
_cell.angle_beta   90.00
_cell.angle_gamma   90.00
#
_symmetry.space_group_name_H-M   'P 1'
#
loop_
_entity.id
_entity.type
_entity.pdbx_description
1 polymer ?
#
loop_
_entity_poly.entity_id
_entity_poly.type
_entity_poly.pdbx_seq_one_letter_code
_entity_poly.pdbx_strand_id
1 'polypeptide(L)' 'LSSGDGSIDETEFSKVCSSHGIEEAEAREAFKKLGVGTEVTREKFADLWKQYFSSDDPSVPGNFIFGKTSF' A
#
# COMPACT_ATOMS: atom_id res chain seq x y z
N LEU A 1 12.67 4.72 -7.74
CA LEU A 1 12.82 6.06 -7.15
C LEU A 1 12.21 5.98 -5.78
N SER A 2 13.03 6.05 -4.74
CA SER A 2 12.58 6.27 -3.36
C SER A 2 13.28 7.53 -2.90
N SER A 3 12.53 8.43 -2.27
CA SER A 3 13.00 9.71 -1.73
C SER A 3 14.01 9.51 -0.59
N GLY A 4 14.15 8.28 -0.08
CA GLY A 4 15.15 7.92 0.93
C GLY A 4 14.86 8.50 2.32
N ASP A 5 13.63 8.96 2.53
CA ASP A 5 13.10 9.60 3.74
C ASP A 5 12.59 8.59 4.79
N GLY A 6 12.47 7.32 4.41
CA GLY A 6 12.00 6.25 5.30
C GLY A 6 10.48 6.09 5.35
N SER A 7 9.78 6.82 4.50
CA SER A 7 8.34 6.78 4.25
C SER A 7 8.07 6.44 2.78
N ILE A 8 6.81 6.12 2.46
CA ILE A 8 6.35 5.91 1.08
C ILE A 8 5.12 6.78 0.86
N ASP A 9 5.21 7.78 -0.02
CA ASP A 9 4.04 8.60 -0.39
C ASP A 9 3.15 7.92 -1.45
N GLU A 10 1.98 8.51 -1.74
CA GLU A 10 1.03 7.98 -2.73
C GLU A 10 1.67 7.79 -4.13
N THR A 11 2.54 8.71 -4.54
CA THR A 11 3.18 8.70 -5.86
C THR A 11 4.26 7.62 -5.93
N GLU A 12 5.05 7.45 -4.87
CA GLU A 12 6.05 6.38 -4.77
C GLU A 12 5.37 5.02 -4.75
N PHE A 13 4.31 4.87 -3.96
CA PHE A 13 3.51 3.65 -3.90
C PHE A 13 2.92 3.31 -5.28
N SER A 14 2.28 4.28 -5.96
CA SER A 14 1.66 4.04 -7.26
C SER A 14 2.70 3.64 -8.32
N LYS A 15 3.87 4.28 -8.34
CA LYS A 15 4.96 3.94 -9.26
C LYS A 15 5.53 2.54 -9.03
N VAL A 16 5.69 2.14 -7.76
CA VAL A 16 6.14 0.78 -7.42
C VAL A 16 5.10 -0.23 -7.90
N CYS A 17 3.82 -0.05 -7.55
CA CYS A 17 2.74 -0.93 -7.98
C CYS A 17 2.64 -1.03 -9.51
N SER A 18 2.77 0.08 -10.24
CA SER A 18 2.78 0.08 -11.70
C SER A 18 3.98 -0.62 -12.32
N SER A 19 5.14 -0.61 -11.65
CA SER A 19 6.29 -1.43 -12.08
C SER A 19 6.02 -2.93 -11.96
N HIS A 20 5.04 -3.33 -11.15
CA HIS A 20 4.54 -4.70 -11.00
C HIS A 20 3.27 -4.99 -11.82
N GLY A 21 2.88 -4.08 -12.73
CA GLY A 21 1.75 -4.27 -13.64
C GLY A 21 0.38 -3.85 -13.08
N ILE A 22 0.34 -3.12 -11.97
CA ILE A 22 -0.89 -2.55 -11.42
C ILE A 22 -1.18 -1.19 -12.05
N GLU A 23 -2.42 -0.95 -12.47
CA GLU A 23 -2.86 0.36 -12.96
C GLU A 23 -2.60 1.44 -11.90
N GLU A 24 -2.03 2.57 -12.31
CA GLU A 24 -1.67 3.65 -11.37
C GLU A 24 -2.91 4.15 -10.60
N ALA A 25 -4.07 4.21 -11.27
CA ALA A 25 -5.33 4.58 -10.66
C ALA A 25 -5.74 3.58 -9.56
N GLU A 26 -5.63 2.28 -9.81
CA GLU A 26 -5.95 1.24 -8.83
C GLU A 26 -4.99 1.31 -7.64
N ALA A 27 -3.70 1.50 -7.89
CA ALA A 27 -2.70 1.64 -6.84
C ALA A 27 -2.98 2.85 -5.93
N ARG A 28 -3.40 3.99 -6.49
CA ARG A 28 -3.80 5.16 -5.69
C ARG A 28 -5.06 4.90 -4.86
N GLU A 29 -6.04 4.17 -5.40
CA GLU A 29 -7.20 3.77 -4.61
C GLU A 29 -6.82 2.82 -3.47
N ALA A 30 -5.95 1.85 -3.74
CA ALA A 30 -5.42 0.95 -2.72
C ALA A 30 -4.68 1.73 -1.62
N PHE A 31 -3.84 2.72 -1.98
CA PHE A 31 -3.14 3.57 -1.02
C PHE A 31 -4.11 4.28 -0.06
N LYS A 32 -5.21 4.83 -0.58
CA LYS A 32 -6.25 5.46 0.24
C LYS A 32 -6.91 4.45 1.20
N LYS A 33 -7.08 3.20 0.78
CA LYS A 33 -7.63 2.12 1.62
C LYS A 33 -6.66 1.62 2.70
N LEU A 34 -5.36 1.91 2.59
CA LEU A 34 -4.38 1.58 3.65
C LEU A 34 -4.60 2.40 4.94
N GLY A 35 -5.32 3.53 4.85
CA GLY A 35 -5.63 4.37 6.03
C GLY A 35 -4.40 5.01 6.66
N VAL A 36 -3.37 5.31 5.85
CA VAL A 36 -2.05 5.80 6.31
C VAL A 36 -1.92 7.32 6.34
N GLY A 37 -2.93 8.05 5.89
CA GLY A 37 -2.85 9.50 5.73
C GLY A 37 -2.08 9.87 4.47
N THR A 38 -1.02 10.69 4.59
CA THR A 38 -0.23 11.20 3.46
C THR A 38 0.96 10.31 3.08
N GLU A 39 1.44 9.49 4.02
CA GLU A 39 2.64 8.68 3.85
C GLU A 39 2.53 7.36 4.62
N VAL A 40 3.12 6.30 4.08
CA VAL A 40 3.27 5.02 4.79
C VAL A 40 4.61 5.04 5.52
N THR A 41 4.57 5.17 6.83
CA THR A 41 5.78 5.02 7.66
C THR A 41 6.19 3.55 7.74
N ARG A 42 7.47 3.29 8.03
CA ARG A 42 7.99 1.92 8.20
C ARG A 42 7.21 1.11 9.24
N GLU A 43 6.82 1.72 10.36
CA GLU A 43 6.05 1.05 11.41
C GLU A 43 4.66 0.66 10.91
N LYS A 44 4.01 1.57 10.18
CA LYS A 44 2.69 1.30 9.61
C LYS A 44 2.75 0.26 8.50
N PHE A 45 3.79 0.27 7.67
CA PHE A 45 4.02 -0.77 6.67
C PHE A 45 4.15 -2.16 7.32
N ALA A 46 4.88 -2.26 8.43
CA ALA A 46 5.04 -3.53 9.14
C ALA A 46 3.70 -4.06 9.73
N ASP A 47 2.84 -3.17 10.21
CA ASP A 47 1.48 -3.50 10.67
C ASP A 47 0.60 -3.99 9.50
N LEU A 48 0.59 -3.27 8.38
CA LEU A 48 -0.14 -3.67 7.16
C LEU A 48 0.34 -5.02 6.62
N TRP A 49 1.66 -5.25 6.63
CA TRP A 49 2.26 -6.51 6.20
C TRP A 49 1.79 -7.68 7.08
N LYS A 50 1.76 -7.49 8.40
CA LYS A 50 1.22 -8.52 9.31
C LYS A 50 -0.25 -8.80 9.03
N GLN A 51 -1.06 -7.76 8.82
CA GLN A 51 -2.48 -7.92 8.50
C GLN A 51 -2.67 -8.75 7.22
N TYR A 52 -1.93 -8.44 6.15
CA TYR A 52 -2.00 -9.19 4.89
C TYR A 52 -1.72 -10.69 5.05
N PHE A 53 -0.70 -11.04 5.86
CA PHE A 53 -0.27 -12.44 6.00
C PHE A 53 -0.96 -13.21 7.12
N SER A 54 -1.67 -12.54 8.04
CA SER A 54 -2.23 -13.17 9.24
C SER A 54 -3.73 -12.94 9.44
N SER A 55 -4.37 -12.12 8.62
CA SER A 55 -5.81 -11.88 8.71
C SER A 55 -6.56 -12.57 7.58
N ASP A 56 -7.63 -13.29 7.93
CA ASP A 56 -8.61 -13.83 6.98
C ASP A 56 -9.74 -12.83 6.67
N ASP A 57 -9.72 -11.63 7.27
CA ASP A 57 -10.74 -10.60 7.05
C ASP A 57 -10.42 -9.83 5.76
N PRO A 58 -11.27 -9.91 4.71
CA PRO A 58 -11.04 -9.23 3.44
C PRO A 58 -11.09 -7.70 3.55
N SER A 59 -11.61 -7.16 4.64
CA SER A 59 -11.76 -5.72 4.86
C SER A 59 -10.55 -5.05 5.51
N VAL A 60 -9.54 -5.81 5.97
CA VAL A 60 -8.40 -5.18 6.65
C VAL A 60 -7.58 -4.33 5.68
N PRO A 61 -7.08 -3.16 6.13
CA PRO A 61 -6.23 -2.30 5.32
C PRO A 61 -5.02 -3.01 4.72
N GLY A 62 -4.46 -4.00 5.42
CA GLY A 62 -3.32 -4.80 4.93
C GLY A 62 -3.55 -5.46 3.58
N ASN A 63 -4.78 -5.79 3.20
CA ASN A 63 -5.07 -6.44 1.92
C ASN A 63 -4.68 -5.58 0.71
N PHE A 64 -4.71 -4.25 0.88
CA PHE A 64 -4.39 -3.30 -0.18
C PHE A 64 -2.89 -3.00 -0.30
N ILE A 65 -2.01 -3.65 0.48
CA ILE A 65 -0.56 -3.36 0.55
C ILE A 65 0.17 -3.56 -0.79
N PHE A 66 -0.38 -4.36 -1.70
CA PHE A 66 0.17 -4.60 -3.04
C PHE A 66 -0.46 -3.73 -4.14
N GLY A 67 -1.26 -2.74 -3.78
CA GLY A 67 -1.86 -1.81 -4.74
C GLY A 67 -3.10 -2.36 -5.45
N LYS A 68 -3.57 -3.56 -5.07
CA LYS A 68 -4.76 -4.17 -5.65
C LYS A 68 -5.98 -3.86 -4.80
N THR A 69 -7.10 -3.59 -5.43
CA THR A 69 -8.38 -3.39 -4.74
C THR A 69 -9.37 -4.52 -4.96
N SER A 70 -9.02 -5.47 -5.83
CA SER A 70 -9.79 -6.66 -6.17
C SER A 70 -8.91 -7.91 -6.05
N PHE A 71 -9.47 -8.98 -5.48
CA PHE A 71 -8.79 -10.24 -5.16
C PHE A 71 -9.60 -11.42 -5.64
#